data_AF-A0AAV2P5U5-F1
#
_entry.id   AF-A0AAV2P5U5-F1
#
_cell.length_a   1.000
_cell.length_b   1.000
_cell.length_c   1.000
_cell.angle_alpha   90.00
_cell.angle_beta   90.00
_cell.angle_gamma   90.00
#
_symmetry.space_group_name_H-M   'P 1'
#
loop_
_entity.id
_entity.type
_entity.pdbx_description
1 polymer ?
#
loop_
_entity_poly.entity_id
_entity_poly.type
_entity_poly.pdbx_seq_one_letter_code
_entity_poly.pdbx_strand_id
1 'polypeptide(L)'
;MPYYIVGSFMECVKLCEGKPLKLLDIIMNEFESYQDKPIYEREKVDLYTKAHTLVSDIWFYFKEHEFSFDYDSNLMESTMFADYRISQVLLHFKVLSYSKELLTRLEKNDELNYGSKEEIEIRSCSIFAIKLLAEEMQDVCHDLVKKIEKDVNYTIIIDNFLWDYRQIYDQLLMEKQPLPNIKCVYY
;
A
#
# COMPACT_ATOMS: atom_id res chain seq x y z
N MET A 1 26.11 -1.59 -1.97
CA MET A 1 26.71 -2.32 -3.11
C MET A 1 25.57 -2.93 -3.88
N PRO A 2 25.56 -2.91 -5.23
CA PRO A 2 24.53 -3.62 -5.99
C PRO A 2 24.64 -5.14 -5.74
N TYR A 3 23.52 -5.78 -5.45
CA TYR A 3 23.42 -7.23 -5.32
C TYR A 3 23.30 -7.82 -6.72
N TYR A 4 24.39 -8.30 -7.32
CA TYR A 4 24.28 -8.99 -8.62
C TYR A 4 23.50 -10.31 -8.44
N ILE A 5 22.19 -10.29 -8.69
CA ILE A 5 21.33 -11.48 -8.56
C ILE A 5 21.41 -12.30 -9.85
N VAL A 6 22.25 -13.33 -9.83
CA VAL A 6 22.24 -14.39 -10.86
C VAL A 6 21.46 -15.58 -10.27
N GLY A 7 20.18 -15.74 -10.60
CA GLY A 7 19.37 -16.83 -10.06
C GLY A 7 17.87 -16.63 -10.09
N SER A 8 17.14 -17.43 -9.31
CA SER A 8 15.70 -17.29 -9.10
C SER A 8 15.38 -16.29 -7.99
N PHE A 9 14.13 -15.81 -7.92
CA PHE A 9 13.68 -14.91 -6.84
C PHE A 9 13.90 -15.49 -5.43
N MET A 10 13.93 -16.81 -5.30
CA MET A 10 14.25 -17.50 -4.05
C MET A 10 15.64 -17.14 -3.50
N GLU A 11 16.60 -16.82 -4.36
CA GLU A 11 17.92 -16.34 -3.91
C GLU A 11 17.82 -14.97 -3.24
N CYS A 12 16.92 -14.09 -3.70
CA CYS A 12 16.64 -12.82 -3.00
C CYS A 12 16.16 -13.06 -1.57
N VAL A 13 15.25 -14.02 -1.41
CA VAL A 13 14.69 -14.37 -0.09
C VAL A 13 15.77 -14.98 0.82
N LYS A 14 16.63 -15.86 0.30
CA LYS A 14 17.76 -16.38 1.09
C LYS A 14 18.74 -15.29 1.50
N LEU A 15 19.05 -14.36 0.59
CA LEU A 15 19.93 -13.23 0.87
C LEU A 15 19.39 -12.30 1.97
N CYS A 16 18.09 -12.31 2.25
CA CYS A 16 17.52 -11.51 3.32
C CYS A 16 17.88 -12.02 4.73
N GLU A 17 18.38 -13.26 4.86
CA GLU A 17 18.81 -13.87 6.14
C GLU A 17 17.75 -13.75 7.24
N GLY A 18 16.48 -13.97 6.89
CA GLY A 18 15.39 -13.88 7.85
C GLY A 18 14.96 -12.45 8.20
N LYS A 19 15.43 -11.41 7.47
CA LYS A 19 15.14 -10.00 7.77
C LYS A 19 14.28 -9.35 6.66
N PRO A 20 13.03 -8.93 6.95
CA PRO A 20 12.12 -8.38 5.95
C PRO A 20 12.64 -7.08 5.31
N LEU A 21 13.24 -6.18 6.10
CA LEU A 21 13.79 -4.93 5.59
C LEU A 21 14.97 -5.14 4.63
N LYS A 22 15.74 -6.23 4.81
CA LYS A 22 16.81 -6.59 3.89
C LYS A 22 16.24 -7.09 2.57
N LEU A 23 15.15 -7.86 2.61
CA LEU A 23 14.44 -8.29 1.40
C LEU A 23 13.85 -7.08 0.65
N LEU A 24 13.24 -6.14 1.38
CA LEU A 24 12.70 -4.91 0.80
C LEU A 24 13.80 -4.10 0.11
N ASP A 25 14.95 -3.90 0.77
CA ASP A 25 16.11 -3.20 0.19
C ASP A 25 16.63 -3.90 -1.08
N ILE A 26 16.73 -5.23 -1.08
CA ILE A 26 17.10 -6.00 -2.28
C ILE A 26 16.09 -5.77 -3.40
N ILE A 27 14.79 -5.87 -3.11
CA ILE A 27 13.73 -5.72 -4.12
C ILE A 27 13.78 -4.31 -4.74
N MET A 28 13.88 -3.27 -3.90
CA MET A 28 13.90 -1.88 -4.36
C MET A 28 15.16 -1.54 -5.16
N ASN A 29 16.31 -2.15 -4.86
CA ASN A 29 17.55 -1.83 -5.57
C ASN A 29 17.75 -2.66 -6.84
N GLU A 30 17.28 -3.91 -6.89
CA GLU A 30 17.58 -4.83 -7.99
C GLU A 30 16.46 -4.90 -9.04
N PHE A 31 15.23 -4.52 -8.72
CA PHE A 31 14.10 -4.62 -9.63
C PHE A 31 13.47 -3.26 -9.93
N GLU A 32 13.70 -2.76 -11.14
CA GLU A 32 13.15 -1.47 -11.61
C GLU A 32 11.63 -1.40 -11.46
N SER A 33 10.90 -2.51 -11.64
CA SER A 33 9.44 -2.56 -11.52
C SER A 33 8.90 -2.42 -10.08
N TYR A 34 9.78 -2.29 -9.09
CA TYR A 34 9.49 -2.01 -7.68
C TYR A 34 10.04 -0.66 -7.22
N GLN A 35 10.68 0.10 -8.11
CA GLN A 35 11.31 1.39 -7.82
C GLN A 35 10.31 2.55 -7.91
N ASP A 36 9.24 2.47 -7.15
CA ASP A 36 8.19 3.49 -7.15
C ASP A 36 8.56 4.72 -6.32
N LYS A 37 9.19 5.68 -7.01
CA LYS A 37 9.75 6.92 -6.43
C LYS A 37 9.48 8.12 -7.35
N PRO A 38 8.21 8.51 -7.57
CA PRO A 38 7.87 9.67 -8.38
C PRO A 38 8.40 10.98 -7.76
N ILE A 39 8.45 12.05 -8.56
CA ILE A 39 8.89 13.38 -8.11
C ILE A 39 7.66 14.29 -7.93
N TYR A 40 7.45 14.78 -6.71
CA TYR A 40 6.41 15.75 -6.37
C TYR A 40 7.05 17.07 -5.96
N GLU A 41 6.74 18.16 -6.67
CA GLU A 41 7.24 19.51 -6.36
C GLU A 41 8.77 19.60 -6.10
N ARG A 42 9.55 18.76 -6.82
CA ARG A 42 11.02 18.59 -6.76
C ARG A 42 11.56 17.62 -5.70
N GLU A 43 10.69 17.11 -4.84
CA GLU A 43 11.05 16.09 -3.85
C GLU A 43 10.71 14.70 -4.37
N LYS A 44 11.52 13.71 -4.01
CA LYS A 44 11.20 12.30 -4.28
C LYS A 44 10.19 11.82 -3.24
N VAL A 45 9.17 11.11 -3.70
CA VAL A 45 8.17 10.48 -2.84
C VAL A 45 8.34 8.98 -2.93
N ASP A 46 8.83 8.37 -1.87
CA ASP A 46 9.08 6.93 -1.81
C ASP A 46 7.79 6.19 -1.42
N LEU A 47 7.05 5.69 -2.42
CA LEU A 47 5.76 5.01 -2.19
C LEU A 47 5.95 3.50 -1.97
N TYR A 48 6.75 2.85 -2.83
CA TYR A 48 7.15 1.42 -2.73
C TYR A 48 6.06 0.40 -2.37
N THR A 49 4.78 0.70 -2.62
CA THR A 49 3.63 -0.09 -2.13
C THR A 49 3.70 -1.54 -2.60
N LYS A 50 4.01 -1.77 -3.88
CA LYS A 50 4.18 -3.11 -4.45
C LYS A 50 5.33 -3.91 -3.82
N ALA A 51 6.41 -3.24 -3.42
CA ALA A 51 7.55 -3.90 -2.77
C ALA A 51 7.19 -4.35 -1.36
N HIS A 52 6.48 -3.49 -0.62
CA HIS A 52 5.94 -3.83 0.69
C HIS A 52 4.93 -4.98 0.62
N THR A 53 3.97 -4.92 -0.31
CA THR A 53 3.02 -6.00 -0.58
C THR A 53 3.74 -7.33 -0.79
N LEU A 54 4.75 -7.37 -1.67
CA LEU A 54 5.49 -8.60 -1.94
C LEU A 54 6.14 -9.18 -0.68
N VAL A 55 6.79 -8.34 0.15
CA VAL A 55 7.41 -8.78 1.40
C VAL A 55 6.37 -9.29 2.39
N SER A 56 5.23 -8.60 2.53
CA SER A 56 4.11 -9.01 3.38
C SER A 56 3.51 -10.34 2.93
N ASP A 57 3.29 -10.52 1.62
CA ASP A 57 2.74 -11.77 1.06
C ASP A 57 3.69 -12.95 1.31
N ILE A 58 4.99 -12.78 1.07
CA ILE A 58 5.98 -13.83 1.35
C ILE A 58 5.94 -14.19 2.82
N TRP A 59 5.95 -13.22 3.73
CA TRP A 59 5.82 -13.53 5.15
C TRP A 59 4.53 -14.29 5.45
N PHE A 60 3.38 -13.81 4.95
CA PHE A 60 2.09 -14.38 5.27
C PHE A 60 1.95 -15.83 4.81
N TYR A 61 2.37 -16.12 3.58
CA TYR A 61 2.23 -17.45 2.98
C TYR A 61 3.34 -18.43 3.37
N PHE A 62 4.51 -17.95 3.82
CA PHE A 62 5.67 -18.80 4.14
C PHE A 62 5.99 -18.90 5.65
N LYS A 63 5.05 -18.58 6.55
CA LYS A 63 5.28 -18.56 8.03
C LYS A 63 5.97 -19.79 8.61
N GLU A 64 5.75 -20.97 8.05
CA GLU A 64 6.32 -22.26 8.50
C GLU A 64 7.35 -22.86 7.53
N HIS A 65 7.83 -22.07 6.57
CA HIS A 65 8.81 -22.51 5.57
C HIS A 65 10.24 -22.14 6.00
N GLU A 66 11.25 -22.83 5.45
CA GLU A 66 12.67 -22.46 5.61
C GLU A 66 13.03 -21.05 5.06
N PHE A 67 12.10 -20.42 4.33
CA PHE A 67 12.23 -19.07 3.78
C PHE A 67 11.41 -18.04 4.56
N SER A 68 10.82 -18.44 5.69
CA SER A 68 10.17 -17.54 6.62
C SER A 68 11.17 -16.53 7.18
N PHE A 69 10.65 -15.37 7.59
CA PHE A 69 11.42 -14.34 8.27
C PHE A 69 10.63 -13.75 9.43
N ASP A 70 11.36 -13.19 10.39
CA ASP A 70 10.77 -12.52 11.55
C ASP A 70 10.11 -11.22 11.08
N TYR A 71 8.79 -11.25 10.99
CA TYR A 71 8.01 -10.09 10.59
C TYR A 71 7.60 -9.29 11.83
N ASP A 72 8.18 -8.12 11.92
CA ASP A 72 7.69 -7.08 12.82
C ASP A 72 6.65 -6.25 12.05
N SER A 73 5.39 -6.36 12.47
CA SER A 73 4.29 -5.60 11.88
C SER A 73 4.48 -4.08 12.01
N ASN A 74 5.23 -3.63 13.02
CA ASN A 74 5.53 -2.21 13.23
C ASN A 74 6.56 -1.70 12.22
N LEU A 75 7.44 -2.58 11.71
CA LEU A 75 8.39 -2.23 10.65
C LEU A 75 7.74 -2.11 9.27
N MET A 76 6.49 -2.59 9.11
CA MET A 76 5.75 -2.57 7.86
C MET A 76 4.47 -1.73 7.91
N GLU A 77 4.26 -0.97 9.00
CA GLU A 77 3.11 -0.07 9.19
C GLU A 77 2.95 1.01 8.11
N SER A 78 4.01 1.37 7.39
CA SER A 78 4.02 2.62 6.60
C SER A 78 3.40 2.54 5.20
N THR A 79 3.00 1.37 4.69
CA THR A 79 2.86 1.22 3.22
C THR A 79 1.89 0.15 2.73
N MET A 80 0.98 -0.35 3.57
CA MET A 80 0.06 -1.41 3.16
C MET A 80 -1.09 -0.90 2.26
N PHE A 81 -1.09 -1.47 1.04
CA PHE A 81 -2.12 -1.58 -0.01
C PHE A 81 -3.02 -0.39 -0.35
N ALA A 82 -2.51 0.85 -0.33
CA ALA A 82 -3.16 1.95 -1.04
C ALA A 82 -3.02 1.80 -2.57
N ASP A 83 -3.67 0.80 -3.14
CA ASP A 83 -3.96 0.79 -4.57
C ASP A 83 -4.93 1.95 -4.91
N TYR A 84 -5.01 2.29 -6.18
CA TYR A 84 -5.94 3.30 -6.66
C TYR A 84 -7.42 2.90 -6.45
N ARG A 85 -7.73 1.63 -6.19
CA ARG A 85 -9.08 1.14 -5.86
C ARG A 85 -9.46 1.45 -4.43
N ILE A 86 -8.51 1.44 -3.49
CA ILE A 86 -8.73 1.86 -2.11
C ILE A 86 -9.11 3.34 -2.06
N SER A 87 -8.50 4.17 -2.92
CA SER A 87 -8.90 5.59 -3.04
C SER A 87 -10.40 5.75 -3.39
N GLN A 88 -10.97 4.82 -4.15
CA GLN A 88 -12.41 4.80 -4.50
C GLN A 88 -13.28 4.49 -3.27
N VAL A 89 -12.84 3.56 -2.41
CA VAL A 89 -13.52 3.23 -1.14
C VAL A 89 -13.44 4.41 -0.17
N LEU A 90 -12.26 5.01 -0.03
CA LEU A 90 -12.06 6.18 0.83
C LEU A 90 -12.90 7.37 0.37
N LEU A 91 -13.03 7.58 -0.94
CA LEU A 91 -13.94 8.58 -1.51
C LEU A 91 -15.41 8.23 -1.21
N HIS A 92 -15.81 6.96 -1.36
CA HIS A 92 -17.16 6.50 -1.03
C HIS A 92 -17.55 6.79 0.43
N PHE A 93 -16.63 6.55 1.37
CA PHE A 93 -16.81 6.85 2.79
C PHE A 93 -16.62 8.33 3.14
N LYS A 94 -16.31 9.18 2.17
CA LYS A 94 -16.02 10.61 2.35
C LYS A 94 -14.83 10.88 3.26
N VAL A 95 -13.92 9.91 3.37
CA VAL A 95 -12.61 10.08 4.02
C VAL A 95 -11.72 10.94 3.11
N LEU A 96 -11.76 10.69 1.80
CA LEU A 96 -11.15 11.56 0.79
C LEU A 96 -12.19 12.44 0.12
N SER A 97 -11.73 13.59 -0.37
CA SER A 97 -12.48 14.45 -1.29
C SER A 97 -11.53 15.01 -2.34
N TYR A 98 -12.04 15.16 -3.56
CA TYR A 98 -11.25 15.66 -4.69
C TYR A 98 -11.73 17.04 -5.10
N SER A 99 -10.83 17.81 -5.72
CA SER A 99 -11.20 19.07 -6.34
C SER A 99 -12.23 18.84 -7.45
N LYS A 100 -13.04 19.86 -7.77
CA LYS A 100 -14.03 19.77 -8.87
C LYS A 100 -13.37 19.45 -10.21
N GLU A 101 -12.16 19.97 -10.43
CA GLU A 101 -11.38 19.72 -11.63
C GLU A 101 -10.96 18.26 -11.74
N LEU A 102 -10.36 17.71 -10.67
CA LEU A 102 -9.95 16.31 -10.63
C LEU A 102 -11.16 15.38 -10.79
N LEU A 103 -12.27 15.63 -10.09
CA LEU A 103 -13.50 14.85 -10.25
C LEU A 103 -13.98 14.84 -11.70
N THR A 104 -14.03 16.00 -12.35
CA THR A 104 -14.48 16.11 -13.74
C THR A 104 -13.61 15.29 -14.68
N ARG A 105 -12.29 15.23 -14.44
CA ARG A 105 -11.37 14.42 -15.24
C ARG A 105 -11.58 12.92 -15.01
N LEU A 106 -11.73 12.52 -13.75
CA LEU A 106 -11.96 11.12 -13.40
C LEU A 106 -13.31 10.61 -13.94
N GLU A 107 -14.37 11.43 -13.90
CA GLU A 107 -15.69 11.11 -14.48
C GLU A 107 -15.66 10.95 -16.01
N LYS A 108 -14.75 11.65 -16.69
CA LYS A 108 -14.50 11.48 -18.13
C LYS A 108 -13.60 10.28 -18.44
N ASN A 109 -13.12 9.58 -17.41
CA ASN A 109 -12.15 8.51 -17.52
C ASN A 109 -10.83 8.97 -18.18
N ASP A 110 -10.46 10.23 -17.97
CA ASP A 110 -9.20 10.79 -18.46
C ASP A 110 -8.03 10.04 -17.82
N GLU A 111 -7.02 9.72 -18.62
CA GLU A 111 -5.82 9.03 -18.13
C GLU A 111 -5.00 9.96 -17.22
N LEU A 112 -4.63 9.43 -16.05
CA LEU A 112 -3.66 10.03 -15.15
C LEU A 112 -2.31 9.36 -15.41
N ASN A 113 -1.33 10.14 -15.85
CA ASN A 113 0.02 9.61 -16.08
C ASN A 113 0.69 9.33 -14.74
N TYR A 114 1.50 8.27 -14.68
CA TYR A 114 2.39 8.02 -13.55
C TYR A 114 3.30 9.24 -13.29
N GLY A 115 3.43 9.62 -12.02
CA GLY A 115 4.22 10.78 -11.60
C GLY A 115 3.56 12.12 -11.90
N SER A 116 2.33 12.15 -12.42
CA SER A 116 1.55 13.38 -12.48
C SER A 116 1.14 13.82 -11.07
N LYS A 117 0.94 15.13 -10.89
CA LYS A 117 0.56 15.69 -9.60
C LYS A 117 -0.64 14.97 -8.97
N GLU A 118 -1.71 14.80 -9.75
CA GLU A 118 -2.95 14.20 -9.27
C GLU A 118 -2.79 12.71 -8.94
N GLU A 119 -1.99 11.97 -9.73
CA GLU A 119 -1.71 10.56 -9.46
C GLU A 119 -0.97 10.38 -8.13
N ILE A 120 0.06 11.18 -7.90
CA ILE A 120 0.83 11.17 -6.66
C ILE A 120 -0.05 11.60 -5.48
N GLU A 121 -0.86 12.65 -5.64
CA GLU A 121 -1.78 13.14 -4.61
C GLU A 121 -2.79 12.07 -4.20
N ILE A 122 -3.45 11.42 -5.16
CA ILE A 122 -4.44 10.36 -4.89
C ILE A 122 -3.81 9.24 -4.03
N ARG A 123 -2.63 8.76 -4.41
CA ARG A 123 -1.96 7.66 -3.70
C ARG A 123 -1.45 8.09 -2.33
N SER A 124 -0.74 9.22 -2.27
CA SER A 124 -0.16 9.72 -1.03
C SER A 124 -1.23 10.08 -0.01
N CYS A 125 -2.32 10.74 -0.43
CA CYS A 125 -3.43 11.04 0.45
C CYS A 125 -4.16 9.78 0.91
N SER A 126 -4.25 8.74 0.08
CA SER A 126 -4.86 7.45 0.49
C SER A 126 -4.05 6.77 1.59
N ILE A 127 -2.73 6.66 1.43
CA ILE A 127 -1.82 6.11 2.45
C ILE A 127 -1.94 6.92 3.75
N PHE A 128 -1.87 8.24 3.64
CA PHE A 128 -1.93 9.12 4.80
C PHE A 128 -3.30 9.06 5.50
N ALA A 129 -4.40 8.95 4.77
CA ALA A 129 -5.73 8.79 5.34
C ALA A 129 -5.85 7.50 6.15
N ILE A 130 -5.31 6.38 5.65
CA ILE A 130 -5.30 5.10 6.39
C ILE A 130 -4.50 5.24 7.69
N LYS A 131 -3.34 5.90 7.65
CA LYS A 131 -2.56 6.18 8.86
C LYS A 131 -3.37 6.97 9.90
N LEU A 132 -4.03 8.06 9.48
CA LEU A 132 -4.87 8.86 10.39
C LEU A 132 -6.04 8.04 10.96
N LEU A 133 -6.67 7.19 10.15
CA LEU A 133 -7.72 6.29 10.62
C LEU A 133 -7.18 5.28 11.64
N ALA A 134 -5.96 4.78 11.46
CA ALA A 134 -5.33 3.86 12.39
C ALA A 134 -5.05 4.51 13.75
N GLU A 135 -4.54 5.75 13.75
CA GLU A 135 -4.35 6.57 14.95
C GLU A 135 -5.69 6.81 15.67
N GLU A 136 -6.73 7.20 14.94
CA GLU A 136 -8.05 7.44 15.52
C GLU A 136 -8.69 6.15 16.08
N MET A 137 -8.53 5.02 15.38
CA MET A 137 -9.00 3.72 15.86
C MET A 137 -8.26 3.26 17.12
N GLN A 138 -6.96 3.55 17.22
CA GLN A 138 -6.20 3.27 18.43
C GLN A 138 -6.80 3.99 19.64
N ASP A 139 -7.16 5.26 19.49
CA ASP A 139 -7.77 6.06 20.56
C ASP A 139 -9.18 5.57 20.91
N VAL A 140 -10.03 5.30 19.92
CA VAL A 140 -11.42 4.86 20.12
C VAL A 140 -11.51 3.44 20.66
N CYS A 141 -10.64 2.54 20.21
CA CYS A 141 -10.65 1.12 20.57
C CYS A 141 -9.69 0.77 21.72
N HIS A 142 -9.01 1.75 22.30
CA HIS A 142 -8.00 1.55 23.35
C HIS A 142 -8.50 0.65 24.49
N ASP A 143 -9.71 0.91 25.00
CA ASP A 143 -10.29 0.14 26.12
C ASP A 143 -10.78 -1.26 25.72
N LEU A 144 -11.11 -1.45 24.44
CA LEU A 144 -11.45 -2.77 23.90
C LEU A 144 -10.19 -3.61 23.73
N VAL A 145 -9.13 -3.07 23.10
CA VAL A 145 -7.88 -3.81 22.84
C VAL A 145 -7.13 -4.16 24.12
N LYS A 146 -7.15 -3.28 25.14
CA LYS A 146 -6.61 -3.61 26.47
C LYS A 146 -7.20 -4.89 27.07
N LYS A 147 -8.45 -5.24 26.75
CA LYS A 147 -9.10 -6.46 27.26
C LYS A 147 -8.68 -7.72 26.51
N ILE A 148 -8.11 -7.59 25.31
CA ILE A 148 -7.80 -8.72 24.42
C ILE A 148 -6.31 -9.12 24.53
N GLU A 149 -5.50 -8.38 25.32
CA GLU A 149 -4.05 -8.61 25.54
C GLU A 149 -3.28 -8.96 24.26
N LYS A 150 -3.62 -8.29 23.15
CA LYS A 150 -2.96 -8.47 21.86
C LYS A 150 -2.39 -7.15 21.41
N ASP A 151 -1.18 -7.23 20.87
CA ASP A 151 -0.64 -6.17 20.04
C ASP A 151 -1.43 -6.16 18.72
N VAL A 152 -2.07 -5.02 18.43
CA VAL A 152 -2.98 -4.86 17.30
C VAL A 152 -2.44 -3.77 16.40
N ASN A 153 -2.10 -4.16 15.18
CA ASN A 153 -1.77 -3.22 14.13
C ASN A 153 -3.05 -2.77 13.42
N TYR A 154 -3.52 -1.56 13.72
CA TYR A 154 -4.76 -1.03 13.17
C TYR A 154 -4.68 -0.74 11.67
N THR A 155 -3.51 -0.36 11.16
CA THR A 155 -3.29 -0.14 9.73
C THR A 155 -3.61 -1.41 8.94
N ILE A 156 -3.12 -2.58 9.38
CA ILE A 156 -3.40 -3.88 8.75
C ILE A 156 -4.90 -4.19 8.77
N ILE A 157 -5.60 -3.90 9.88
CA ILE A 157 -7.03 -4.17 10.00
C ILE A 157 -7.83 -3.29 9.05
N ILE A 158 -7.54 -1.99 9.03
CA ILE A 158 -8.23 -1.03 8.17
C ILE A 158 -7.99 -1.39 6.71
N ASP A 159 -6.75 -1.69 6.35
CA ASP A 159 -6.38 -2.03 4.98
C ASP A 159 -7.11 -3.30 4.48
N ASN A 160 -7.06 -4.38 5.26
CA ASN A 160 -7.82 -5.60 4.97
C ASN A 160 -9.32 -5.31 4.83
N PHE A 161 -9.89 -4.49 5.73
CA PHE A 161 -11.29 -4.11 5.65
C PHE A 161 -11.60 -3.34 4.36
N LEU A 162 -10.77 -2.36 3.98
CA LEU A 162 -10.98 -1.56 2.77
C LEU A 162 -10.87 -2.44 1.52
N TRP A 163 -9.93 -3.39 1.51
CA TRP A 163 -9.75 -4.34 0.41
C TRP A 163 -10.92 -5.32 0.28
N ASP A 164 -11.36 -5.91 1.39
CA ASP A 164 -12.54 -6.78 1.43
C ASP A 164 -13.80 -6.01 1.00
N TYR A 165 -13.99 -4.79 1.51
CA TYR A 165 -15.10 -3.93 1.12
C TYR A 165 -15.08 -3.65 -0.38
N ARG A 166 -13.91 -3.31 -0.94
CA ARG A 166 -13.73 -3.09 -2.38
C ARG A 166 -14.18 -4.30 -3.18
N GLN A 167 -13.82 -5.52 -2.76
CA GLN A 167 -14.20 -6.73 -3.49
C GLN A 167 -15.69 -7.04 -3.39
N ILE A 168 -16.26 -6.95 -2.18
CA ILE A 168 -17.68 -7.26 -1.93
C ILE A 168 -18.59 -6.26 -2.65
N TYR A 169 -18.20 -4.99 -2.69
CA TYR A 169 -19.00 -3.88 -3.21
C TYR A 169 -18.48 -3.32 -4.53
N ASP A 170 -17.71 -4.09 -5.30
CA ASP A 170 -17.06 -3.63 -6.55
C ASP A 170 -18.07 -2.98 -7.51
N GLN A 171 -19.18 -3.65 -7.79
CA GLN A 171 -20.22 -3.12 -8.68
C GLN A 171 -20.77 -1.78 -8.18
N LEU A 172 -21.09 -1.68 -6.88
CA LEU A 172 -21.60 -0.46 -6.27
C LEU A 172 -20.60 0.69 -6.41
N LEU A 173 -19.33 0.42 -6.15
CA LEU A 173 -18.25 1.42 -6.22
C LEU A 173 -18.06 1.90 -7.66
N MET A 174 -18.05 0.99 -8.63
CA MET A 174 -17.94 1.31 -10.05
C MET A 174 -19.13 2.12 -10.58
N GLU A 175 -20.34 1.90 -10.05
CA GLU A 175 -21.52 2.68 -10.42
C GLU A 175 -21.57 4.08 -9.78
N LYS A 176 -21.03 4.22 -8.56
CA LYS A 176 -21.23 5.43 -7.75
C LYS A 176 -20.02 6.33 -7.61
N GLN A 177 -18.81 5.83 -7.84
CA GLN A 177 -17.58 6.56 -7.59
C GLN A 177 -16.67 6.50 -8.82
N PRO A 178 -16.10 7.62 -9.24
CA PRO A 178 -15.15 7.62 -10.35
C PRO A 178 -13.91 6.81 -9.96
N LEU A 179 -13.33 6.12 -10.94
CA LEU A 179 -12.14 5.31 -10.76
C LEU A 179 -10.93 6.07 -11.34
N PRO A 180 -9.85 6.28 -10.59
CA PRO A 180 -8.61 6.82 -11.16
C PRO A 180 -8.07 5.90 -12.26
N ASN A 181 -8.11 6.38 -13.50
CA ASN A 181 -7.57 5.67 -14.66
C ASN A 181 -6.06 5.91 -14.73
N ILE A 182 -5.30 5.11 -13.99
CA ILE A 182 -3.84 5.20 -14.00
C ILE A 182 -3.28 3.89 -14.56
N LYS A 183 -2.48 4.00 -15.63
CA LYS A 183 -1.79 2.86 -16.24
C LYS A 183 -0.35 2.84 -15.80
N CYS A 184 -0.02 1.95 -14.87
CA CYS A 184 1.29 1.91 -14.26
C CYS A 184 1.68 0.47 -13.86
N VAL A 185 2.98 0.18 -13.78
CA VAL A 185 3.52 -1.13 -13.35
C VAL A 185 3.89 -1.17 -11.86
N TYR A 186 3.77 -0.04 -11.16
CA TYR A 186 4.29 0.18 -9.81
C TYR A 186 3.29 -0.17 -8.69
N TYR A 187 2.05 -0.50 -9.01
CA TYR A 187 1.04 -1.00 -8.07
C TYR A 187 -0.01 -1.85 -8.80
#